data_AF-A0A954Q5U0-F1
#
_entry.id   AF-A0A954Q5U0-F1
#
_cell.length_a   1.000
_cell.length_b   1.000
_cell.length_c   1.000
_cell.angle_alpha   90.00
_cell.angle_beta   90.00
_cell.angle_gamma   90.00
#
_symmetry.space_group_name_H-M   'P 1'
#
loop_
_entity.id
_entity.type
_entity.pdbx_description
1 polymer ?
#
loop_
_entity_poly.entity_id
_entity_poly.type
_entity_poly.pdbx_seq_one_letter_code
_entity_poly.pdbx_strand_id
1 'polypeptide(L)'
;MSLADQIDVFYGRVTHSAAQVYVRVSSLAGGDEWTITGKVRGPIAPGTRTLPTTVALQDLGKGATLLASCAIPDPTFWTTLLPGIYELDIQLRRHGEVVETVSRSLGIRFFGASGRKLLWEGKRWVLRGVATSESDVAPIDVFRDNVGVLIVRDPVESLLREASEAGVLLAVDLALRGRESFSAKRHETTDAGRPKKTPDPLTRHECTVRLIAELRCLTQWPAVAIVILPNDCHFEKEVRAAAPNLLFAQRIDPEESSTLADWTQVIFCDATDAKSVAAFAKSWPLPVVAERRLKGDYTLIEARRECDHLQRDLAPFGDFAGYVVGIGSA
;
A
#
# COMPACT_ATOMS: atom_id res chain seq x y z
N MET A 1 7.83 20.23 6.99
CA MET A 1 8.08 18.78 6.89
C MET A 1 9.50 18.56 7.39
N SER A 2 9.69 17.67 8.37
CA SER A 2 11.03 17.36 8.89
C SER A 2 11.86 16.64 7.81
N LEU A 3 13.18 16.50 8.01
CA LEU A 3 14.00 15.66 7.13
C LEU A 3 13.66 14.17 7.37
N ALA A 4 13.28 13.78 8.58
CA ALA A 4 12.75 12.47 8.92
C ALA A 4 11.56 12.05 8.04
N ASP A 5 10.63 12.97 7.76
CA ASP A 5 9.45 12.73 6.92
C ASP A 5 9.79 12.53 5.43
N GLN A 6 11.05 12.74 5.06
CA GLN A 6 11.56 12.63 3.69
C GLN A 6 12.49 11.42 3.51
N ILE A 7 12.69 10.64 4.57
CA ILE A 7 13.45 9.39 4.55
C ILE A 7 12.54 8.28 4.01
N ASP A 8 12.89 7.76 2.83
CA ASP A 8 12.28 6.59 2.22
C ASP A 8 13.13 5.35 2.56
N VAL A 9 12.50 4.27 3.02
CA VAL A 9 13.13 2.95 3.21
C VAL A 9 12.52 1.97 2.22
N PHE A 10 13.36 1.29 1.44
CA PHE A 10 12.90 0.33 0.45
C PHE A 10 13.92 -0.78 0.19
N TYR A 11 13.54 -1.79 -0.61
CA TYR A 11 14.46 -2.82 -1.04
C TYR A 11 14.46 -2.94 -2.56
N GLY A 12 15.62 -3.31 -3.10
CA GLY A 12 15.79 -3.56 -4.52
C GLY A 12 15.64 -5.04 -4.84
N ARG A 13 16.69 -5.62 -5.44
CA ARG A 13 16.73 -7.04 -5.75
C ARG A 13 16.65 -7.87 -4.46
N VAL A 14 15.72 -8.83 -4.47
CA VAL A 14 15.55 -9.82 -3.40
C VAL A 14 15.76 -11.21 -3.98
N THR A 15 16.51 -12.04 -3.27
CA THR A 15 16.78 -13.46 -3.56
C THR A 15 16.76 -14.23 -2.25
N HIS A 16 16.73 -15.56 -2.29
CA HIS A 16 16.81 -16.38 -1.09
C HIS A 16 18.10 -16.19 -0.28
N SER A 17 19.21 -15.81 -0.93
CA SER A 17 20.51 -15.64 -0.27
C SER A 17 20.81 -14.20 0.15
N ALA A 18 20.11 -13.22 -0.41
CA ALA A 18 20.38 -11.80 -0.14
C ALA A 18 19.20 -10.89 -0.51
N ALA A 19 19.01 -9.84 0.29
CA ALA A 19 18.15 -8.70 -0.04
C ALA A 19 18.94 -7.40 0.08
N GLN A 20 18.85 -6.54 -0.94
CA GLN A 20 19.45 -5.21 -0.89
C GLN A 20 18.44 -4.19 -0.33
N VAL A 21 18.77 -3.57 0.79
CA VAL A 21 17.97 -2.52 1.43
C VAL A 21 18.59 -1.16 1.16
N TYR A 22 17.75 -0.16 0.96
CA TYR A 22 18.12 1.22 0.66
C TYR A 22 17.42 2.19 1.59
N VAL A 23 18.12 3.27 1.90
CA VAL A 23 17.59 4.44 2.62
C VAL A 23 17.90 5.67 1.78
N ARG A 24 16.88 6.47 1.45
CA ARG A 24 17.02 7.64 0.58
C ARG A 24 16.40 8.88 1.22
N VAL A 25 17.05 10.03 1.06
CA VAL A 25 16.45 11.35 1.32
C VAL A 25 16.29 12.06 -0.02
N SER A 26 15.06 12.14 -0.52
CA SER A 26 14.79 12.57 -1.91
C SER A 26 15.06 14.06 -2.18
N SER A 27 15.12 14.89 -1.14
CA SER A 27 15.33 16.34 -1.25
C SER A 27 16.79 16.78 -1.11
N LEU A 28 17.69 15.88 -0.73
CA LEU A 28 19.11 16.16 -0.54
C LEU A 28 19.91 15.42 -1.60
N ALA A 29 20.90 16.07 -2.21
CA ALA A 29 21.87 15.41 -3.06
C ALA A 29 22.92 14.69 -2.20
N GLY A 30 23.47 13.59 -2.71
CA GLY A 30 24.61 12.93 -2.09
C GLY A 30 25.90 13.72 -2.34
N GLY A 31 26.83 13.72 -1.38
CA GLY A 31 28.09 14.42 -1.53
C GLY A 31 28.87 14.59 -0.22
N ASP A 32 29.75 15.59 -0.19
CA ASP A 32 30.69 15.76 0.92
C ASP A 32 30.06 16.46 2.15
N GLU A 33 28.88 17.07 1.96
CA GLU A 33 28.14 17.76 3.03
C GLU A 33 27.26 16.82 3.84
N TRP A 34 26.49 15.95 3.17
CA TRP A 34 25.48 15.10 3.80
C TRP A 34 25.84 13.63 3.66
N THR A 35 25.66 12.85 4.72
CA THR A 35 25.84 11.39 4.72
C THR A 35 24.72 10.70 5.48
N ILE A 36 24.38 9.48 5.08
CA ILE A 36 23.49 8.59 5.84
C ILE A 36 24.33 7.49 6.47
N THR A 37 24.17 7.32 7.78
CA THR A 37 24.77 6.22 8.54
C THR A 37 23.67 5.49 9.32
N GLY A 38 23.96 4.30 9.84
CA GLY A 38 22.97 3.57 10.62
C GLY A 38 23.15 2.07 10.54
N LYS A 39 22.11 1.34 10.94
CA LYS A 39 22.10 -0.11 10.96
C LYS A 39 20.70 -0.66 10.73
N VAL A 40 20.64 -1.86 10.18
CA VAL A 40 19.44 -2.69 10.05
C VAL A 40 19.59 -3.88 10.98
N ARG A 41 18.60 -4.13 11.83
CA ARG A 41 18.56 -5.23 12.79
C ARG A 41 17.33 -6.09 12.54
N GLY A 42 17.52 -7.40 12.45
CA GLY A 42 16.39 -8.33 12.32
C GLY A 42 16.81 -9.69 11.73
N PRO A 43 15.84 -10.55 11.43
CA PRO A 43 14.41 -10.33 11.63
C PRO A 43 14.02 -10.36 13.12
N ILE A 44 12.98 -9.62 13.45
CA ILE A 44 12.19 -9.69 14.67
C ILE A 44 10.84 -10.25 14.22
N ALA A 45 10.47 -11.41 14.73
CA ALA A 45 9.21 -12.06 14.40
C ALA A 45 8.55 -12.52 15.71
N PRO A 46 7.43 -11.88 16.12
CA PRO A 46 6.72 -12.25 17.34
C PRO A 46 6.43 -13.76 17.38
N GLY A 47 6.78 -14.41 18.48
CA GLY A 47 6.56 -15.85 18.67
C GLY A 47 7.62 -16.77 18.06
N THR A 48 8.65 -16.25 17.39
CA THR A 48 9.80 -17.06 16.93
C THR A 48 11.11 -16.54 17.49
N ARG A 49 12.04 -17.44 17.82
CA ARG A 49 13.42 -17.08 18.20
C ARG A 49 14.30 -17.15 16.96
N THR A 50 14.42 -16.03 16.26
CA THR A 50 15.45 -15.82 15.24
C THR A 50 16.69 -15.21 15.89
N LEU A 51 17.89 -15.61 15.45
CA LEU A 51 19.10 -14.87 15.81
C LEU A 51 19.14 -13.60 14.95
N PRO A 52 18.93 -12.40 15.52
CA PRO A 52 18.89 -11.19 14.73
C PRO A 52 20.30 -10.88 14.21
N THR A 53 20.40 -10.61 12.91
CA THR A 53 21.61 -10.06 12.31
C THR A 53 21.56 -8.54 12.39
N THR A 54 22.71 -7.90 12.60
CA THR A 54 22.86 -6.44 12.50
C THR A 54 23.81 -6.13 11.36
N VAL A 55 23.34 -5.34 10.39
CA VAL A 55 24.12 -4.93 9.21
C VAL A 55 24.19 -3.40 9.18
N ALA A 56 25.39 -2.85 9.03
CA ALA A 56 25.57 -1.40 8.91
C ALA A 56 25.08 -0.89 7.55
N LEU A 57 24.47 0.31 7.54
CA LEU A 57 24.20 1.05 6.31
C LEU A 57 25.50 1.65 5.78
N GLN A 58 25.72 1.50 4.48
CA GLN A 58 26.83 2.11 3.75
C GLN A 58 26.31 3.26 2.90
N ASP A 59 26.81 4.46 3.18
CA ASP A 59 26.59 5.64 2.33
C ASP A 59 27.16 5.40 0.92
N LEU A 60 26.39 5.76 -0.12
CA LEU A 60 26.78 5.56 -1.51
C LEU A 60 27.44 6.80 -2.14
N GLY A 61 27.69 7.85 -1.35
CA GLY A 61 28.41 9.04 -1.75
C GLY A 61 27.64 9.94 -2.72
N LYS A 62 28.36 10.49 -3.71
CA LYS A 62 27.84 11.49 -4.65
C LYS A 62 26.74 10.91 -5.54
N GLY A 63 25.61 11.61 -5.62
CA GLY A 63 24.46 11.19 -6.43
C GLY A 63 23.35 12.22 -6.45
N ALA A 64 22.36 12.01 -7.33
CA ALA A 64 21.20 12.90 -7.46
C ALA A 64 20.37 13.00 -6.17
N THR A 65 20.40 11.95 -5.35
CA THR A 65 19.79 11.90 -4.02
C THR A 65 20.79 11.32 -3.02
N LEU A 66 20.68 11.73 -1.77
CA LEU A 66 21.41 11.14 -0.66
C LEU A 66 20.88 9.72 -0.42
N LEU A 67 21.77 8.73 -0.54
CA LEU A 67 21.41 7.31 -0.60
C LEU A 67 22.43 6.48 0.18
N ALA A 68 21.92 5.61 1.06
CA ALA A 68 22.70 4.55 1.68
C ALA A 68 22.06 3.19 1.41
N SER A 69 22.84 2.13 1.57
CA SER A 69 22.35 0.78 1.35
C SER A 69 23.08 -0.26 2.20
N CYS A 70 22.47 -1.43 2.36
CA CYS A 70 23.12 -2.61 2.91
C CYS A 70 22.56 -3.89 2.28
N ALA A 71 23.36 -4.95 2.32
CA ALA A 71 22.93 -6.28 1.91
C ALA A 71 22.62 -7.12 3.15
N ILE A 72 21.39 -7.64 3.24
CA ILE A 72 20.99 -8.57 4.30
C ILE A 72 21.20 -9.99 3.77
N PRO A 73 22.16 -10.77 4.32
CA PRO A 73 22.35 -12.15 3.94
C PRO A 73 21.21 -13.02 4.48
N ASP A 74 20.85 -14.06 3.73
CA ASP A 74 19.81 -15.04 4.08
C ASP A 74 18.57 -14.39 4.74
N PRO A 75 17.93 -13.42 4.06
CA PRO A 75 16.87 -12.62 4.64
C PRO A 75 15.66 -13.49 4.99
N THR A 76 15.08 -13.25 6.17
CA THR A 76 13.77 -13.78 6.53
C THR A 76 12.71 -12.87 5.97
N PHE A 77 11.94 -13.38 5.02
CA PHE A 77 10.89 -12.59 4.38
C PHE A 77 9.72 -12.35 5.33
N TRP A 78 9.08 -11.19 5.15
CA TRP A 78 7.77 -10.95 5.69
C TRP A 78 6.75 -11.75 4.87
N THR A 79 6.05 -12.65 5.55
CA THR A 79 4.95 -13.45 5.01
C THR A 79 3.79 -13.46 6.01
N THR A 80 2.62 -13.91 5.58
CA THR A 80 1.47 -14.02 6.48
C THR A 80 1.63 -15.11 7.54
N LEU A 81 2.54 -16.07 7.31
CA LEU A 81 2.85 -17.15 8.26
C LEU A 81 4.02 -16.79 9.17
N LEU A 82 5.03 -16.13 8.62
CA LEU A 82 6.27 -15.71 9.28
C LEU A 82 6.50 -14.22 8.99
N PRO A 83 5.98 -13.30 9.83
CA PRO A 83 6.11 -11.86 9.62
C PRO A 83 7.49 -11.39 10.07
N GLY A 84 8.53 -11.64 9.26
CA GLY A 84 9.88 -11.14 9.51
C GLY A 84 9.97 -9.62 9.40
N ILE A 85 10.19 -8.93 10.51
CA ILE A 85 10.31 -7.46 10.59
C ILE A 85 11.76 -7.06 10.85
N TYR A 86 12.25 -6.05 10.14
CA TYR A 86 13.56 -5.44 10.37
C TYR A 86 13.38 -4.03 10.93
N GLU A 87 14.15 -3.71 11.96
CA GLU A 87 14.25 -2.36 12.51
C GLU A 87 15.46 -1.65 11.90
N LEU A 88 15.28 -0.41 11.49
CA LEU A 88 16.34 0.44 10.97
C LEU A 88 16.54 1.60 11.91
N ASP A 89 17.78 1.79 12.38
CA ASP A 89 18.22 3.01 13.04
C ASP A 89 19.03 3.82 12.03
N ILE A 90 18.51 4.98 11.64
CA ILE A 90 19.05 5.83 10.58
C ILE A 90 19.51 7.14 11.19
N GLN A 91 20.75 7.53 10.89
CA GLN A 91 21.33 8.81 11.30
C GLN A 91 21.66 9.62 10.06
N LEU A 92 21.03 10.79 9.95
CA LEU A 92 21.38 11.79 8.95
C LEU A 92 22.46 12.70 9.53
N ARG A 93 23.58 12.83 8.81
CA ARG A 93 24.72 13.62 9.24
C ARG A 93 25.04 14.74 8.26
N ARG A 94 25.41 15.91 8.79
CA ARG A 94 25.92 17.05 8.03
C ARG A 94 27.32 17.38 8.53
N HIS A 95 28.31 17.37 7.63
CA HIS A 95 29.73 17.56 7.98
C HIS A 95 30.22 16.65 9.13
N GLY A 96 29.70 15.41 9.19
CA GLY A 96 30.05 14.42 10.21
C GLY A 96 29.21 14.47 11.50
N GLU A 97 28.49 15.56 11.75
CA GLU A 97 27.62 15.72 12.93
C GLU A 97 26.22 15.16 12.68
N VAL A 98 25.64 14.46 13.67
CA VAL A 98 24.28 13.92 13.58
C VAL A 98 23.29 15.07 13.70
N VAL A 99 22.54 15.33 12.63
CA VAL A 99 21.47 16.34 12.59
C VAL A 99 20.14 15.72 13.00
N GLU A 100 19.92 14.46 12.63
CA GLU A 100 18.66 13.77 12.90
C GLU A 100 18.88 12.26 13.05
N THR A 101 18.07 11.64 13.89
CA THR A 101 18.00 10.18 14.04
C THR A 101 16.55 9.74 13.87
N VAL A 102 16.34 8.72 13.05
CA VAL A 102 15.02 8.16 12.78
C VAL A 102 15.06 6.65 12.90
N SER A 103 14.01 6.09 13.48
CA SER A 103 13.76 4.65 13.44
C SER A 103 12.65 4.33 12.44
N ARG A 104 12.82 3.25 11.68
CA ARG A 104 11.85 2.75 10.70
C ARG A 104 11.72 1.23 10.82
N SER A 105 10.57 0.71 10.38
CA SER A 105 10.32 -0.71 10.21
C SER A 105 10.37 -1.08 8.74
N LEU A 106 10.77 -2.32 8.43
CA LEU A 106 10.80 -2.87 7.09
C LEU A 106 10.41 -4.35 7.10
N GLY A 107 9.50 -4.72 6.19
CA GLY A 107 9.22 -6.12 5.84
C GLY A 107 9.65 -6.40 4.41
N ILE A 108 10.59 -7.32 4.22
CA ILE A 108 11.06 -7.70 2.89
C ILE A 108 10.14 -8.78 2.36
N ARG A 109 9.46 -8.54 1.24
CA ARG A 109 8.46 -9.47 0.69
C ARG A 109 8.63 -9.65 -0.80
N PHE A 110 8.19 -10.81 -1.29
CA PHE A 110 8.06 -11.10 -2.71
C PHE A 110 6.62 -10.91 -3.15
N PHE A 111 6.18 -9.66 -3.23
CA PHE A 111 4.85 -9.32 -3.72
C PHE A 111 4.95 -8.40 -4.92
N GLY A 112 4.19 -8.70 -5.98
CA GLY A 112 4.20 -7.89 -7.19
C GLY A 112 3.10 -8.24 -8.17
N ALA A 113 3.12 -7.57 -9.33
CA ALA A 113 2.22 -7.82 -10.44
C ALA A 113 3.02 -8.09 -11.72
N SER A 114 2.53 -9.01 -12.56
CA SER A 114 3.09 -9.29 -13.88
C SER A 114 2.00 -9.71 -14.85
N GLY A 115 1.80 -8.92 -15.90
CA GLY A 115 0.64 -9.07 -16.78
C GLY A 115 -0.66 -9.07 -15.97
N ARG A 116 -1.51 -10.07 -16.20
CA ARG A 116 -2.80 -10.24 -15.48
C ARG A 116 -2.71 -10.93 -14.12
N LYS A 117 -1.52 -11.11 -13.56
CA LYS A 117 -1.31 -11.94 -12.35
C LYS A 117 -0.75 -11.10 -11.22
N LEU A 118 -1.28 -11.32 -10.02
CA LEU A 118 -0.57 -11.03 -8.79
C LEU A 118 0.41 -12.18 -8.50
N LEU A 119 1.58 -11.82 -7.98
CA LEU A 119 2.64 -12.75 -7.64
C LEU A 119 2.93 -12.66 -6.15
N TRP A 120 2.90 -13.81 -5.49
CA TRP A 120 3.37 -14.00 -4.10
C TRP A 120 4.48 -15.04 -4.13
N GLU A 121 5.68 -14.68 -3.64
CA GLU A 121 6.85 -15.57 -3.65
C GLU A 121 7.17 -16.14 -5.04
N GLY A 122 7.02 -15.30 -6.06
CA GLY A 122 7.25 -15.66 -7.46
C GLY A 122 6.18 -16.57 -8.09
N LYS A 123 5.15 -16.98 -7.34
CA LYS A 123 4.05 -17.82 -7.83
C LYS A 123 2.81 -16.98 -8.08
N ARG A 124 1.98 -17.42 -9.04
CA ARG A 124 0.64 -16.83 -9.24
C ARG A 124 -0.13 -16.93 -7.92
N TRP A 125 -0.64 -15.81 -7.47
CA TRP A 125 -1.44 -15.71 -6.26
C TRP A 125 -2.80 -15.12 -6.60
N VAL A 126 -3.84 -15.63 -5.95
CA VAL A 126 -5.21 -15.15 -6.09
C VAL A 126 -5.57 -14.45 -4.81
N LEU A 127 -5.71 -13.13 -4.87
CA LEU A 127 -6.10 -12.32 -3.73
C LEU A 127 -7.52 -12.70 -3.31
N ARG A 128 -7.71 -12.95 -2.01
CA ARG A 128 -9.04 -13.12 -1.42
C ARG A 128 -9.14 -12.18 -0.23
N GLY A 129 -10.01 -11.18 -0.33
CA GLY A 129 -10.06 -10.15 0.69
C GLY A 129 -11.44 -9.73 1.11
N VAL A 130 -11.49 -9.09 2.26
CA VAL A 130 -12.70 -8.46 2.80
C VAL A 130 -12.43 -6.98 2.93
N ALA A 131 -13.28 -6.16 2.32
CA ALA A 131 -13.27 -4.71 2.49
C ALA A 131 -14.25 -4.33 3.60
N THR A 132 -13.77 -3.55 4.58
CA THR A 132 -14.58 -3.12 5.72
C THR A 132 -14.12 -1.75 6.22
N SER A 133 -14.96 -1.09 7.02
CA SER A 133 -14.56 0.12 7.74
C SER A 133 -13.62 -0.23 8.89
N GLU A 134 -12.73 0.70 9.27
CA GLU A 134 -11.82 0.50 10.40
C GLU A 134 -12.57 0.17 11.70
N SER A 135 -13.69 0.83 11.96
CA SER A 135 -14.52 0.59 13.15
C SER A 135 -15.15 -0.80 13.20
N ASP A 136 -15.27 -1.46 12.05
CA ASP A 136 -15.86 -2.79 11.91
C ASP A 136 -14.79 -3.89 11.78
N VAL A 137 -13.50 -3.54 11.94
CA VAL A 137 -12.41 -4.53 11.89
C VAL A 137 -12.50 -5.41 13.14
N ALA A 138 -12.78 -6.69 12.92
CA ALA A 138 -12.67 -7.73 13.94
C ALA A 138 -11.21 -7.84 14.46
N PRO A 139 -10.98 -8.48 15.62
CA PRO A 139 -9.62 -8.74 16.10
C PRO A 139 -8.71 -9.36 15.01
N ILE A 140 -7.46 -8.87 14.93
CA ILE A 140 -6.55 -9.14 13.80
C ILE A 140 -6.22 -10.64 13.64
N ASP A 141 -6.26 -11.40 14.74
CA ASP A 141 -6.05 -12.84 14.79
C ASP A 141 -7.12 -13.60 13.98
N VAL A 142 -8.37 -13.13 13.99
CA VAL A 142 -9.45 -13.71 13.19
C VAL A 142 -9.15 -13.60 11.69
N PHE A 143 -8.52 -12.50 11.26
CA PHE A 143 -8.12 -12.30 9.87
C PHE A 143 -6.98 -13.21 9.45
N ARG A 144 -5.97 -13.39 10.31
CA ARG A 144 -4.83 -14.27 10.04
C ARG A 144 -5.26 -15.68 9.67
N ASP A 145 -6.28 -16.20 10.36
CA ASP A 145 -6.74 -17.59 10.19
C ASP A 145 -7.70 -17.75 9.01
N ASN A 146 -8.37 -16.69 8.56
CA ASN A 146 -9.53 -16.80 7.66
C ASN A 146 -9.47 -15.94 6.39
N VAL A 147 -8.60 -14.93 6.29
CA VAL A 147 -8.68 -13.92 5.22
C VAL A 147 -7.30 -13.65 4.60
N GLY A 148 -7.24 -13.66 3.26
CA GLY A 148 -5.98 -13.48 2.52
C GLY A 148 -5.51 -12.02 2.44
N VAL A 149 -6.41 -11.04 2.55
CA VAL A 149 -6.14 -9.60 2.57
C VAL A 149 -7.27 -8.84 3.29
N LEU A 150 -6.95 -7.94 4.20
CA LEU A 150 -7.90 -6.95 4.71
C LEU A 150 -7.80 -5.66 3.89
N ILE A 151 -8.93 -5.21 3.35
CA ILE A 151 -9.03 -3.93 2.65
C ILE A 151 -9.69 -2.94 3.61
N VAL A 152 -8.99 -1.87 3.94
CA VAL A 152 -9.43 -0.90 4.93
C VAL A 152 -9.18 0.50 4.43
N ARG A 153 -10.09 1.41 4.76
CA ARG A 153 -9.99 2.82 4.39
C ARG A 153 -9.37 3.62 5.52
N ASP A 154 -8.38 4.46 5.20
CA ASP A 154 -7.70 5.38 6.12
C ASP A 154 -7.35 4.76 7.51
N PRO A 155 -6.63 3.61 7.57
CA PRO A 155 -6.39 2.89 8.83
C PRO A 155 -5.52 3.68 9.80
N VAL A 156 -5.80 3.54 11.10
CA VAL A 156 -4.92 4.05 12.17
C VAL A 156 -3.65 3.24 12.33
N GLU A 157 -2.66 3.84 12.98
CA GLU A 157 -1.34 3.24 13.21
C GLU A 157 -1.40 1.91 13.99
N SER A 158 -2.29 1.78 14.98
CA SER A 158 -2.40 0.54 15.77
C SER A 158 -2.79 -0.65 14.91
N LEU A 159 -3.75 -0.49 13.98
CA LEU A 159 -4.14 -1.54 13.05
C LEU A 159 -2.98 -1.91 12.10
N LEU A 160 -2.26 -0.92 11.59
CA LEU A 160 -1.11 -1.15 10.70
C LEU A 160 0.01 -1.95 11.39
N ARG A 161 0.26 -1.64 12.67
CA ARG A 161 1.21 -2.35 13.52
C ARG A 161 0.77 -3.78 13.79
N GLU A 162 -0.44 -3.94 14.30
CA GLU A 162 -1.04 -5.25 14.61
C GLU A 162 -1.04 -6.17 13.39
N ALA A 163 -1.46 -5.66 12.22
CA ALA A 163 -1.45 -6.43 10.97
C ALA A 163 -0.03 -6.84 10.56
N SER A 164 0.95 -5.93 10.71
CA SER A 164 2.35 -6.20 10.36
C SER A 164 2.96 -7.28 11.26
N GLU A 165 2.63 -7.28 12.54
CA GLU A 165 3.11 -8.24 13.54
C GLU A 165 2.37 -9.59 13.47
N ALA A 166 1.08 -9.58 13.13
CA ALA A 166 0.25 -10.78 13.02
C ALA A 166 0.41 -11.50 11.67
N GLY A 167 0.97 -10.85 10.65
CA GLY A 167 1.05 -11.41 9.30
C GLY A 167 -0.27 -11.29 8.52
N VAL A 168 -0.99 -10.17 8.68
CA VAL A 168 -2.20 -9.88 7.89
C VAL A 168 -1.85 -8.90 6.78
N LEU A 169 -2.07 -9.28 5.52
CA LEU A 169 -1.81 -8.39 4.39
C LEU A 169 -2.90 -7.33 4.29
N LEU A 170 -2.51 -6.08 4.05
CA LEU A 170 -3.41 -4.94 3.89
C LEU A 170 -3.38 -4.39 2.46
N ALA A 171 -4.57 -4.07 1.95
CA ALA A 171 -4.74 -3.07 0.90
C ALA A 171 -5.40 -1.84 1.52
N VAL A 172 -4.75 -0.68 1.39
CA VAL A 172 -5.25 0.56 1.99
C VAL A 172 -5.96 1.38 0.93
N ASP A 173 -7.24 1.65 1.17
CA ASP A 173 -8.04 2.55 0.36
C ASP A 173 -7.86 3.98 0.88
N LEU A 174 -7.16 4.81 0.10
CA LEU A 174 -6.91 6.19 0.49
C LEU A 174 -8.05 7.08 0.02
N ALA A 175 -8.80 7.60 0.97
CA ALA A 175 -9.62 8.75 0.68
C ALA A 175 -8.81 10.01 0.92
N LEU A 176 -8.40 10.66 -0.17
CA LEU A 176 -7.94 12.04 -0.08
C LEU A 176 -9.14 12.89 0.38
N ARG A 177 -9.27 13.09 1.70
CA ARG A 177 -10.34 13.90 2.31
C ARG A 177 -10.26 15.30 1.68
N GLY A 178 -11.30 15.66 0.94
CA GLY A 178 -11.37 16.88 0.12
C GLY A 178 -12.47 16.86 -0.96
N ARG A 179 -13.15 15.73 -1.18
CA ARG A 179 -14.16 15.53 -2.23
C ARG A 179 -15.56 16.11 -1.95
N GLU A 180 -15.76 17.05 -1.03
CA GLU A 180 -16.99 17.85 -1.07
C GLU A 180 -16.99 18.90 -2.20
N SER A 181 -15.85 19.12 -2.90
CA SER A 181 -15.70 20.27 -3.81
C SER A 181 -15.39 19.97 -5.28
N PHE A 182 -15.18 18.71 -5.68
CA PHE A 182 -14.80 18.39 -7.08
C PHE A 182 -15.89 17.73 -7.93
N SER A 183 -17.07 17.45 -7.36
CA SER A 183 -18.26 17.27 -8.21
C SER A 183 -18.56 18.63 -8.82
N ALA A 184 -18.27 18.79 -10.11
CA ALA A 184 -18.73 19.91 -10.92
C ALA A 184 -20.22 20.13 -10.60
N LYS A 185 -20.50 21.20 -9.85
CA LYS A 185 -21.86 21.65 -9.59
C LYS A 185 -22.50 21.88 -10.96
N ARG A 186 -23.36 20.95 -11.39
CA ARG A 186 -24.54 21.36 -12.16
C ARG A 186 -25.19 22.45 -11.33
N HIS A 187 -25.33 23.63 -11.90
CA HIS A 187 -26.01 24.75 -11.27
C HIS A 187 -27.43 24.32 -10.88
N GLU A 188 -27.62 23.94 -9.62
CA GLU A 188 -28.91 24.03 -8.96
C GLU A 188 -28.93 25.33 -8.18
N THR A 189 -29.67 26.28 -8.72
CA THR A 189 -30.04 27.55 -8.11
C THR A 189 -31.02 27.26 -6.99
N THR A 190 -30.52 27.10 -5.76
CA THR A 190 -31.36 27.21 -4.57
C THR A 190 -31.26 28.60 -3.97
N ASP A 191 -32.41 29.25 -3.95
CA ASP A 191 -32.67 30.60 -3.45
C ASP A 191 -32.79 30.55 -1.91
N ALA A 192 -31.70 30.82 -1.20
CA ALA A 192 -31.70 31.25 0.21
C ALA A 192 -30.30 31.75 0.61
N GLY A 193 -30.15 33.07 0.69
CA GLY A 193 -28.90 33.78 0.93
C GLY A 193 -28.25 33.51 2.29
N ARG A 194 -27.28 32.60 2.31
CA ARG A 194 -26.05 32.73 3.12
C ARG A 194 -24.99 31.81 2.52
N PRO A 195 -23.89 32.31 1.94
CA PRO A 195 -22.82 31.45 1.47
C PRO A 195 -22.18 30.77 2.69
N LYS A 196 -22.42 29.46 2.87
CA LYS A 196 -21.55 28.63 3.70
C LYS A 196 -20.15 28.78 3.11
N LYS A 197 -19.24 29.39 3.87
CA LYS A 197 -17.83 29.53 3.54
C LYS A 197 -17.27 28.13 3.41
N THR A 198 -17.32 27.58 2.21
CA THR A 198 -16.77 26.27 1.88
C THR A 198 -15.26 26.44 1.94
N PRO A 199 -14.52 25.54 2.61
CA PRO A 199 -13.06 25.61 2.61
C PRO A 199 -12.56 25.64 1.17
N ASP A 200 -11.56 26.48 0.91
CA ASP A 200 -10.93 26.60 -0.41
C ASP A 200 -10.44 25.21 -0.85
N PRO A 201 -10.74 24.75 -2.07
CA PRO A 201 -10.25 23.46 -2.54
C PRO A 201 -8.72 23.48 -2.54
N LEU A 202 -8.12 22.41 -2.01
CA LEU A 202 -6.67 22.23 -2.02
C LEU A 202 -6.13 22.37 -3.44
N THR A 203 -5.00 23.05 -3.56
CA THR A 203 -4.27 23.12 -4.82
C THR A 203 -3.75 21.74 -5.21
N ARG A 204 -3.52 21.50 -6.50
CA ARG A 204 -2.95 20.24 -7.01
C ARG A 204 -1.63 19.88 -6.32
N HIS A 205 -0.80 20.89 -6.03
CA HIS A 205 0.47 20.69 -5.35
C HIS A 205 0.28 20.19 -3.91
N GLU A 206 -0.65 20.78 -3.15
CA GLU A 206 -0.95 20.35 -1.77
C GLU A 206 -1.50 18.93 -1.71
N CYS A 207 -2.37 18.55 -2.66
CA CYS A 207 -2.86 17.17 -2.78
C CYS A 207 -1.70 16.18 -3.01
N THR A 208 -0.75 16.53 -3.87
CA THR A 208 0.42 15.70 -4.19
C THR A 208 1.34 15.54 -2.97
N VAL A 209 1.64 16.64 -2.28
CA VAL A 209 2.47 16.63 -1.06
C VAL A 209 1.82 15.77 0.03
N ARG A 210 0.51 15.90 0.22
CA ARG A 210 -0.23 15.11 1.22
C ARG A 210 -0.24 13.63 0.87
N LEU A 211 -0.45 13.28 -0.40
CA LEU A 211 -0.38 11.90 -0.86
C LEU A 211 1.01 11.29 -0.63
N ILE A 212 2.08 12.02 -0.96
CA ILE A 212 3.45 11.55 -0.73
C ILE A 212 3.70 11.29 0.76
N ALA A 213 3.25 12.19 1.64
CA ALA A 213 3.38 12.00 3.08
C ALA A 213 2.64 10.74 3.56
N GLU A 214 1.41 10.52 3.06
CA GLU A 214 0.62 9.34 3.39
C GLU A 214 1.28 8.05 2.90
N LEU A 215 1.76 8.02 1.66
CA LEU A 215 2.47 6.87 1.10
C LEU A 215 3.74 6.53 1.88
N ARG A 216 4.48 7.54 2.34
CA ARG A 216 5.65 7.36 3.21
C ARG A 216 5.28 6.84 4.59
N CYS A 217 4.12 7.21 5.13
CA CYS A 217 3.61 6.62 6.36
C CYS A 217 3.32 5.13 6.13
N LEU A 218 2.55 4.83 5.08
CA LEU A 218 2.10 3.47 4.76
C LEU A 218 3.25 2.50 4.43
N THR A 219 4.27 2.95 3.70
CA THR A 219 5.38 2.07 3.27
C THR A 219 6.24 1.55 4.42
N GLN A 220 6.11 2.13 5.62
CA GLN A 220 6.82 1.68 6.83
C GLN A 220 6.20 0.42 7.44
N TRP A 221 5.00 0.04 7.00
CA TRP A 221 4.25 -1.07 7.54
C TRP A 221 4.38 -2.31 6.65
N PRO A 222 5.08 -3.37 7.11
CA PRO A 222 5.24 -4.62 6.37
C PRO A 222 3.95 -5.22 5.81
N ALA A 223 2.83 -5.05 6.52
CA ALA A 223 1.52 -5.54 6.09
C ALA A 223 0.96 -4.80 4.87
N VAL A 224 1.27 -3.52 4.66
CA VAL A 224 0.67 -2.73 3.58
C VAL A 224 1.36 -3.07 2.28
N ALA A 225 0.62 -3.69 1.35
CA ALA A 225 1.15 -4.19 0.09
C ALA A 225 0.50 -3.54 -1.14
N ILE A 226 -0.74 -3.08 -1.00
CA ILE A 226 -1.48 -2.40 -2.06
C ILE A 226 -2.01 -1.09 -1.48
N VAL A 227 -1.98 -0.03 -2.28
CA VAL A 227 -2.69 1.22 -2.00
C VAL A 227 -3.66 1.50 -3.13
N ILE A 228 -4.94 1.61 -2.82
CA ILE A 228 -5.99 1.99 -3.76
C ILE A 228 -6.08 3.51 -3.72
N LEU A 229 -5.84 4.14 -4.87
CA LEU A 229 -5.82 5.59 -5.00
C LEU A 229 -7.11 6.11 -5.64
N PRO A 230 -7.51 7.36 -5.32
CA PRO A 230 -8.61 8.02 -5.99
C PRO A 230 -8.39 8.16 -7.51
N ASN A 231 -9.44 7.99 -8.31
CA ASN A 231 -9.37 8.09 -9.79
C ASN A 231 -8.92 9.45 -10.32
N ASP A 232 -9.08 10.51 -9.53
CA ASP A 232 -8.68 11.90 -9.81
C ASP A 232 -7.27 12.23 -9.27
N CYS A 233 -6.56 11.23 -8.74
CA CYS A 233 -5.21 11.42 -8.24
C CYS A 233 -4.25 11.82 -9.37
N HIS A 234 -3.61 12.97 -9.21
CA HIS A 234 -2.47 13.34 -10.03
C HIS A 234 -1.24 12.58 -9.56
N PHE A 235 -0.73 11.74 -10.45
CA PHE A 235 0.38 10.86 -10.14
C PHE A 235 1.62 11.30 -10.91
N GLU A 236 2.62 11.77 -10.16
CA GLU A 236 3.89 12.23 -10.71
C GLU A 236 5.00 11.25 -10.32
N LYS A 237 6.20 11.41 -10.88
CA LYS A 237 7.31 10.46 -10.67
C LYS A 237 7.69 10.37 -9.19
N GLU A 238 7.53 11.47 -8.46
CA GLU A 238 7.77 11.64 -7.04
C GLU A 238 6.82 10.75 -6.21
N VAL A 239 5.57 10.60 -6.65
CA VAL A 239 4.57 9.73 -5.99
C VAL A 239 5.01 8.27 -6.08
N ARG A 240 5.45 7.83 -7.28
CA ARG A 240 6.02 6.48 -7.42
C ARG A 240 7.27 6.29 -6.56
N ALA A 241 8.13 7.31 -6.52
CA ALA A 241 9.38 7.23 -5.77
C ALA A 241 9.14 7.06 -4.27
N ALA A 242 8.08 7.66 -3.71
CA ALA A 242 7.78 7.64 -2.28
C ALA A 242 7.39 6.24 -1.73
N ALA A 243 6.85 5.35 -2.55
CA ALA A 243 6.38 4.03 -2.14
C ALA A 243 6.74 2.95 -3.18
N PRO A 244 8.04 2.67 -3.40
CA PRO A 244 8.49 1.76 -4.45
C PRO A 244 8.08 0.29 -4.17
N ASN A 245 7.87 -0.05 -2.90
CA ASN A 245 7.51 -1.40 -2.44
C ASN A 245 6.00 -1.66 -2.44
N LEU A 246 5.17 -0.66 -2.76
CA LEU A 246 3.71 -0.80 -2.82
C LEU A 246 3.26 -1.00 -4.28
N LEU A 247 2.19 -1.77 -4.46
CA LEU A 247 1.42 -1.76 -5.70
C LEU A 247 0.37 -0.66 -5.65
N PHE A 248 0.26 0.13 -6.71
CA PHE A 248 -0.80 1.11 -6.85
C PHE A 248 -2.01 0.52 -7.55
N ALA A 249 -3.16 0.67 -6.93
CA ALA A 249 -4.42 0.18 -7.42
C ALA A 249 -5.37 1.32 -7.75
N GLN A 250 -6.21 1.10 -8.76
CA GLN A 250 -7.30 1.99 -9.12
C GLN A 250 -8.63 1.23 -8.99
N ARG A 251 -9.65 1.84 -8.40
CA ARG A 251 -11.00 1.27 -8.33
C ARG A 251 -11.86 1.82 -9.48
N ILE A 252 -12.42 0.92 -10.27
CA ILE A 252 -13.21 1.23 -11.46
C ILE A 252 -14.58 0.56 -11.38
N ASP A 253 -15.61 1.33 -11.66
CA ASP A 253 -16.90 0.80 -12.09
C ASP A 253 -16.89 0.73 -13.64
N PRO A 254 -16.98 -0.48 -14.24
CA PRO A 254 -17.01 -0.65 -15.69
C PRO A 254 -18.11 0.14 -16.40
N GLU A 255 -19.21 0.44 -15.71
CA GLU A 255 -20.35 1.17 -16.29
C GLU A 255 -20.12 2.69 -16.28
N GLU A 256 -19.43 3.20 -15.26
CA GLU A 256 -19.23 4.65 -15.08
C GLU A 256 -17.93 5.17 -15.71
N SER A 257 -16.88 4.33 -15.77
CA SER A 257 -15.56 4.75 -16.26
C SER A 257 -14.81 3.63 -16.95
N SER A 258 -14.21 3.95 -18.10
CA SER A 258 -13.34 3.02 -18.84
C SER A 258 -11.87 3.45 -18.85
N THR A 259 -11.53 4.59 -18.25
CA THR A 259 -10.18 5.14 -18.31
C THR A 259 -9.36 4.73 -17.10
N LEU A 260 -8.30 3.96 -17.36
CA LEU A 260 -7.27 3.67 -16.36
C LEU A 260 -6.17 4.72 -16.42
N ALA A 261 -5.66 5.09 -15.25
CA ALA A 261 -4.47 5.91 -15.16
C ALA A 261 -3.22 5.08 -15.49
N ASP A 262 -2.21 5.71 -16.08
CA ASP A 262 -0.95 5.10 -16.53
C ASP A 262 -0.12 4.48 -15.40
N TRP A 263 -0.27 4.99 -14.18
CA TRP A 263 0.37 4.49 -12.96
C TRP A 263 -0.28 3.23 -12.39
N THR A 264 -1.45 2.82 -12.90
CA THR A 264 -2.22 1.70 -12.34
C THR A 264 -1.48 0.38 -12.53
N GLN A 265 -1.26 -0.34 -11.44
CA GLN A 265 -0.61 -1.66 -11.45
C GLN A 265 -1.59 -2.79 -11.12
N VAL A 266 -2.70 -2.48 -10.45
CA VAL A 266 -3.77 -3.42 -10.08
C VAL A 266 -5.12 -2.71 -10.24
N ILE A 267 -6.13 -3.43 -10.70
CA ILE A 267 -7.47 -2.86 -10.87
C ILE A 267 -8.42 -3.54 -9.87
N PHE A 268 -9.15 -2.75 -9.10
CA PHE A 268 -10.30 -3.21 -8.32
C PHE A 268 -11.55 -2.86 -9.12
N CYS A 269 -12.36 -3.84 -9.44
CA CYS A 269 -13.43 -3.69 -10.42
C CYS A 269 -14.75 -4.19 -9.85
N ASP A 270 -15.79 -3.36 -9.90
CA ASP A 270 -17.13 -3.77 -9.46
C ASP A 270 -17.61 -4.98 -10.30
N ALA A 271 -18.00 -6.04 -9.61
CA ALA A 271 -18.44 -7.31 -10.16
C ALA A 271 -19.93 -7.58 -9.93
N THR A 272 -20.73 -6.51 -9.79
CA THR A 272 -22.20 -6.58 -9.76
C THR A 272 -22.74 -7.19 -11.06
N ASP A 273 -22.15 -6.84 -12.21
CA ASP A 273 -22.38 -7.56 -13.48
C ASP A 273 -21.13 -8.37 -13.91
N ALA A 274 -21.27 -9.70 -13.83
CA ALA A 274 -20.24 -10.66 -14.20
C ALA A 274 -19.80 -10.55 -15.67
N LYS A 275 -20.69 -10.16 -16.59
CA LYS A 275 -20.34 -10.03 -18.01
C LYS A 275 -19.52 -8.77 -18.25
N SER A 276 -19.91 -7.64 -17.67
CA SER A 276 -19.20 -6.37 -17.79
C SER A 276 -17.80 -6.45 -17.21
N VAL A 277 -17.62 -7.00 -16.00
CA VAL A 277 -16.29 -7.15 -15.39
C VAL A 277 -15.38 -8.05 -16.23
N ALA A 278 -15.91 -9.12 -16.83
CA ALA A 278 -15.12 -10.03 -17.65
C ALA A 278 -14.73 -9.43 -19.01
N ALA A 279 -15.64 -8.67 -19.64
CA ALA A 279 -15.32 -7.91 -20.84
C ALA A 279 -14.24 -6.87 -20.55
N PHE A 280 -14.39 -6.13 -19.45
CA PHE A 280 -13.42 -5.14 -19.00
C PHE A 280 -12.05 -5.77 -18.73
N ALA A 281 -11.99 -6.87 -17.98
CA ALA A 281 -10.73 -7.55 -17.65
C ALA A 281 -9.99 -8.09 -18.89
N LYS A 282 -10.70 -8.45 -19.97
CA LYS A 282 -10.10 -8.86 -21.24
C LYS A 282 -9.46 -7.70 -22.01
N SER A 283 -9.88 -6.47 -21.76
CA SER A 283 -9.35 -5.27 -22.44
C SER A 283 -8.01 -4.80 -21.86
N TRP A 284 -7.65 -5.24 -20.66
CA TRP A 284 -6.46 -4.75 -19.97
C TRP A 284 -5.41 -5.83 -19.71
N PRO A 285 -4.11 -5.53 -19.83
CA PRO A 285 -3.03 -6.45 -19.53
C PRO A 285 -2.61 -6.40 -18.04
N LEU A 286 -3.48 -5.92 -17.14
CA LEU A 286 -3.22 -5.74 -15.72
C LEU A 286 -4.01 -6.76 -14.88
N PRO A 287 -3.57 -7.06 -13.64
CA PRO A 287 -4.34 -7.93 -12.74
C PRO A 287 -5.63 -7.23 -12.32
N VAL A 288 -6.76 -7.91 -12.50
CA VAL A 288 -8.09 -7.45 -12.10
C VAL A 288 -8.55 -8.22 -10.87
N VAL A 289 -8.88 -7.49 -9.82
CA VAL A 289 -9.53 -7.97 -8.60
C VAL A 289 -11.01 -7.63 -8.72
N ALA A 290 -11.87 -8.64 -8.77
CA ALA A 290 -13.31 -8.47 -8.78
C ALA A 290 -13.81 -8.14 -7.37
N GLU A 291 -14.63 -7.09 -7.23
CA GLU A 291 -15.14 -6.60 -5.96
C GLU A 291 -16.67 -6.62 -5.97
N ARG A 292 -17.29 -7.16 -4.91
CA ARG A 292 -18.75 -7.17 -4.74
C ARG A 292 -19.11 -6.60 -3.37
N ARG A 293 -19.97 -5.59 -3.32
CA ARG A 293 -20.52 -5.10 -2.04
C ARG A 293 -21.69 -5.97 -1.59
N LEU A 294 -21.64 -6.46 -0.36
CA LEU A 294 -22.71 -7.25 0.24
C LEU A 294 -23.73 -6.33 0.90
N LYS A 295 -24.99 -6.75 0.94
CA LYS A 295 -26.09 -6.04 1.60
C LYS A 295 -26.50 -6.79 2.86
N GLY A 296 -26.40 -6.14 4.02
CA GLY A 296 -26.75 -6.69 5.33
C GLY A 296 -25.55 -6.80 6.26
N ASP A 297 -25.78 -7.38 7.44
CA ASP A 297 -24.75 -7.59 8.46
C ASP A 297 -24.08 -8.94 8.22
N TYR A 298 -22.79 -8.90 7.89
CA TYR A 298 -21.97 -10.10 7.69
C TYR A 298 -20.85 -10.12 8.71
N THR A 299 -20.65 -11.27 9.33
CA THR A 299 -19.40 -11.55 10.04
C THR A 299 -18.26 -11.72 9.05
N LEU A 300 -17.02 -11.60 9.53
CA LEU A 300 -15.83 -11.83 8.70
C LEU A 300 -15.83 -13.20 8.03
N ILE A 301 -16.24 -14.24 8.76
CA ILE A 301 -16.26 -15.62 8.28
C ILE A 301 -17.29 -15.79 7.17
N GLU A 302 -18.45 -15.15 7.29
CA GLU A 302 -19.47 -15.15 6.24
C GLU A 302 -19.01 -14.39 5.01
N ALA A 303 -18.43 -13.20 5.19
CA ALA A 303 -17.83 -12.43 4.10
C ALA A 303 -16.77 -13.25 3.33
N ARG A 304 -15.93 -14.00 4.06
CA ARG A 304 -14.95 -14.88 3.44
C ARG A 304 -15.60 -15.95 2.55
N ARG A 305 -16.70 -16.56 2.97
CA ARG A 305 -17.45 -17.54 2.16
C ARG A 305 -18.01 -16.87 0.90
N GLU A 306 -18.46 -15.63 1.02
CA GLU A 306 -18.94 -14.86 -0.14
C GLU A 306 -17.82 -14.55 -1.15
N CYS A 307 -16.54 -14.47 -0.75
CA CYS A 307 -15.44 -14.43 -1.72
C CYS A 307 -15.33 -15.72 -2.56
N ASP A 308 -15.61 -16.89 -1.95
CA ASP A 308 -15.61 -18.16 -2.69
C ASP A 308 -16.83 -18.26 -3.61
N HIS A 309 -17.97 -17.71 -3.21
CA HIS A 309 -19.16 -17.57 -4.05
C HIS A 309 -18.90 -16.65 -5.23
N LEU A 310 -18.35 -15.45 -4.99
CA LEU A 310 -17.96 -14.53 -6.06
C LEU A 310 -16.99 -15.18 -7.06
N GLN A 311 -15.99 -15.92 -6.58
CA GLN A 311 -15.11 -16.67 -7.48
C GLN A 311 -15.88 -17.70 -8.32
N ARG A 312 -16.78 -18.47 -7.69
CA ARG A 312 -17.58 -19.48 -8.39
C ARG A 312 -18.47 -18.85 -9.45
N ASP A 313 -19.10 -17.73 -9.14
CA ASP A 313 -19.97 -16.98 -10.05
C ASP A 313 -19.21 -16.46 -11.28
N LEU A 314 -17.95 -16.05 -11.08
CA LEU A 314 -17.10 -15.47 -12.12
C LEU A 314 -16.29 -16.50 -12.91
N ALA A 315 -16.15 -17.73 -12.41
CA ALA A 315 -15.38 -18.80 -13.06
C ALA A 315 -15.78 -19.07 -14.53
N PRO A 316 -17.06 -19.01 -14.94
CA PRO A 316 -17.44 -19.17 -16.35
C PRO A 316 -16.94 -18.05 -17.28
N PHE A 317 -16.60 -16.88 -16.72
CA PHE A 317 -16.31 -15.67 -17.51
C PHE A 317 -14.81 -15.40 -17.67
N GLY A 318 -13.98 -15.92 -16.75
CA GLY A 318 -12.53 -15.87 -16.88
C GLY A 318 -11.78 -16.00 -15.56
N ASP A 319 -10.47 -15.89 -15.68
CA ASP A 319 -9.52 -15.93 -14.58
C ASP A 319 -9.23 -14.52 -14.08
N PHE A 320 -9.59 -14.22 -12.84
CA PHE A 320 -9.27 -12.96 -12.17
C PHE A 320 -8.04 -13.11 -11.27
N ALA A 321 -7.40 -11.99 -10.95
CA ALA A 321 -6.26 -11.93 -10.05
C ALA A 321 -6.67 -11.91 -8.57
N GLY A 322 -7.94 -11.59 -8.29
CA GLY A 322 -8.48 -11.66 -6.94
C GLY A 322 -10.00 -11.48 -6.87
N TYR A 323 -10.52 -11.73 -5.68
CA TYR A 323 -11.94 -11.65 -5.33
C TYR A 323 -12.07 -10.98 -3.96
N VAL A 324 -12.82 -9.89 -3.91
CA VAL A 324 -13.04 -9.10 -2.70
C VAL A 324 -14.53 -8.93 -2.49
N VAL A 325 -14.95 -9.04 -1.23
CA VAL A 325 -16.30 -8.61 -0.85
C VAL A 325 -16.23 -7.45 0.14
N GLY A 326 -17.11 -6.47 -0.03
CA GLY A 326 -17.28 -5.37 0.91
C GLY A 326 -18.39 -5.65 1.91
N ILE A 327 -18.13 -5.42 3.19
CA ILE A 327 -19.09 -5.50 4.29
C ILE A 327 -19.13 -4.18 5.09
N GLY A 328 -20.17 -4.01 5.89
CA GLY A 328 -20.37 -2.81 6.71
C GLY A 328 -21.24 -1.74 6.04
N SER A 329 -21.58 -0.72 6.82
CA SER A 329 -22.46 0.37 6.38
C SER A 329 -21.70 1.34 5.46
N ALA A 330 -22.26 1.61 4.29
CA ALA A 330 -21.74 2.60 3.33
C ALA A 330 -21.84 4.04 3.87
#